data_AF-A0A7Y2P5B4-F1
#
_entry.id   AF-A0A7Y2P5B4-F1
#
_cell.length_a   1.000
_cell.length_b   1.000
_cell.length_c   1.000
_cell.angle_alpha   90.00
_cell.angle_beta   90.00
_cell.angle_gamma   90.00
#
_symmetry.space_group_name_H-M   'P 1'
#
loop_
_entity.id
_entity.type
_entity.pdbx_description
1 polymer ?
#
loop_
_entity_poly.entity_id
_entity_poly.type
_entity_poly.pdbx_seq_one_letter_code
_entity_poly.pdbx_strand_id
1 'polypeptide(L)'
;KVDRSATYAARHIAKNVVAAKLAKECLVQVSYAIGVAEPISVFVDTKGTGVIPDDKISKMITDLVDLTPKGIIKRLKLRRPIYQNTSAYGHFGRNGNEFTWEKLDFVSKFKKYA
;
A
#
# COMPACT_ATOMS: atom_id res chain seq x y z
N LYS A 1 -4.20 -14.60 3.49
CA LYS A 1 -3.47 -14.38 4.75
C LYS A 1 -2.94 -12.96 4.71
N VAL A 2 -3.08 -12.24 5.82
CA VAL A 2 -2.72 -10.81 5.88
C VAL A 2 -1.23 -10.60 5.61
N ASP A 3 -0.37 -11.55 5.98
CA ASP A 3 1.07 -11.52 5.70
C ASP A 3 1.41 -11.28 4.23
N ARG A 4 0.58 -11.75 3.30
CA ARG A 4 0.73 -11.47 1.86
C ARG A 4 -0.07 -10.26 1.43
N SER A 5 -1.38 -10.24 1.73
CA SER A 5 -2.27 -9.22 1.19
C SER A 5 -1.96 -7.83 1.75
N ALA A 6 -1.71 -7.70 3.05
CA ALA A 6 -1.36 -6.44 3.68
C ALA A 6 0.02 -5.96 3.24
N THR A 7 1.00 -6.85 3.07
CA THR A 7 2.32 -6.49 2.53
C THR A 7 2.21 -5.94 1.10
N TYR A 8 1.39 -6.55 0.25
CA TYR A 8 1.11 -6.02 -1.09
C TYR A 8 0.39 -4.66 -1.03
N ALA A 9 -0.55 -4.49 -0.09
CA ALA A 9 -1.22 -3.21 0.11
C ALA A 9 -0.25 -2.11 0.60
N ALA A 10 0.64 -2.42 1.55
CA ALA A 10 1.65 -1.50 2.04
C ALA A 10 2.61 -1.08 0.91
N ARG A 11 3.07 -2.04 0.09
CA ARG A 11 3.83 -1.73 -1.13
C ARG A 11 3.08 -0.80 -2.07
N HIS A 12 1.82 -1.11 -2.35
CA HIS A 12 0.96 -0.32 -3.24
C HIS A 12 0.84 1.12 -2.76
N ILE A 13 0.59 1.30 -1.47
CA ILE A 13 0.47 2.61 -0.83
C ILE A 13 1.81 3.36 -0.90
N ALA A 14 2.90 2.77 -0.41
CA ALA A 14 4.22 3.40 -0.39
C ALA A 14 4.67 3.85 -1.80
N LYS A 15 4.46 2.99 -2.81
CA LYS A 15 4.75 3.32 -4.20
C LYS A 15 3.95 4.51 -4.71
N ASN A 16 2.66 4.58 -4.36
CA ASN A 16 1.79 5.70 -4.74
C ASN A 16 2.15 7.00 -4.00
N VAL A 17 2.57 6.93 -2.72
CA VAL A 17 3.05 8.10 -1.97
C VAL A 17 4.28 8.71 -2.65
N VAL A 18 5.28 7.88 -3.00
CA VAL A 18 6.49 8.36 -3.68
C VAL A 18 6.17 8.87 -5.09
N ALA A 19 5.35 8.15 -5.87
CA ALA A 19 4.94 8.59 -7.20
C ALA A 19 4.06 9.85 -7.22
N ALA A 20 3.34 10.12 -6.12
CA ALA A 20 2.62 11.37 -5.89
C ALA A 20 3.53 12.53 -5.52
N LYS A 21 4.84 12.30 -5.37
CA LYS A 21 5.84 13.28 -4.92
C LYS A 21 5.59 13.78 -3.49
N LEU A 22 4.93 12.98 -2.66
CA LEU A 22 4.75 13.31 -1.23
C LEU A 22 5.99 12.99 -0.40
N ALA A 23 6.87 12.11 -0.90
CA ALA A 23 8.16 11.78 -0.29
C ALA A 23 9.11 11.19 -1.35
N LYS A 24 10.41 11.11 -1.05
CA LYS A 24 11.39 10.37 -1.88
C LYS A 24 11.50 8.90 -1.45
N GLU A 25 11.30 8.64 -0.17
CA GLU A 25 11.26 7.32 0.44
C GLU A 25 10.04 7.23 1.36
N CYS A 26 9.41 6.05 1.45
CA CYS A 26 8.23 5.86 2.29
C CYS A 26 8.17 4.42 2.79
N LEU A 27 8.20 4.26 4.11
CA LEU A 27 7.88 3.02 4.81
C LEU A 27 6.44 3.11 5.30
N VAL A 28 5.67 2.05 5.03
CA VAL A 28 4.30 1.88 5.53
C VAL A 28 4.25 0.61 6.36
N GLN A 29 3.80 0.73 7.60
CA GLN A 29 3.56 -0.40 8.51
C GLN A 29 2.07 -0.48 8.80
N VAL A 30 1.52 -1.70 8.75
CA VAL A 30 0.12 -1.98 9.07
C VAL A 30 0.05 -3.16 10.03
N SER A 31 -0.72 -3.04 11.10
CA SER A 31 -0.91 -4.11 12.09
C SER A 31 -2.38 -4.57 12.14
N TYR A 32 -2.61 -5.84 12.46
CA TYR A 32 -3.94 -6.45 12.58
C TYR A 32 -3.99 -7.34 13.80
N ALA A 33 -5.18 -7.44 14.41
CA ALA A 33 -5.51 -8.48 15.37
C ALA A 33 -6.31 -9.59 14.69
N ILE A 34 -6.07 -10.86 15.07
CA ILE A 34 -6.82 -11.99 14.51
C ILE A 34 -8.32 -11.80 14.78
N GLY A 35 -9.13 -11.92 13.73
CA GLY A 35 -10.59 -11.76 13.82
C GLY A 35 -11.09 -10.32 13.71
N VAL A 36 -10.21 -9.31 13.71
CA VAL A 36 -10.57 -7.90 13.52
C VAL A 36 -10.36 -7.51 12.06
N ALA A 37 -11.39 -6.93 11.43
CA ALA A 37 -11.33 -6.55 10.02
C ALA A 37 -10.50 -5.28 9.80
N GLU A 38 -10.62 -4.30 10.69
CA GLU A 38 -9.88 -3.04 10.59
C GLU A 38 -8.42 -3.22 11.04
N PRO A 39 -7.48 -2.47 10.44
CA PRO A 39 -6.12 -2.42 10.96
C PRO A 39 -6.11 -1.78 12.35
N ILE A 40 -5.30 -2.33 13.25
CA ILE A 40 -5.08 -1.74 14.59
C ILE A 40 -4.27 -0.46 14.48
N SER A 41 -3.32 -0.41 13.55
CA SER A 41 -2.55 0.80 13.27
C SER A 41 -2.07 0.87 11.83
N VAL A 42 -1.94 2.10 11.34
CA VAL A 42 -1.24 2.48 10.10
C VAL A 42 -0.16 3.47 10.50
N PHE A 43 1.09 3.10 10.30
CA PHE A 43 2.25 3.94 10.58
C PHE A 43 3.00 4.25 9.29
N VAL A 44 3.47 5.49 9.17
CA VAL A 44 4.23 5.99 8.03
C VAL A 44 5.52 6.59 8.54
N ASP A 45 6.61 6.32 7.82
CA ASP A 45 7.91 6.97 8.03
C ASP A 45 8.49 7.31 6.65
N THR A 46 8.60 8.60 6.35
CA THR A 46 9.17 9.08 5.08
C THR A 46 10.68 9.27 5.10
N LYS A 47 11.35 8.85 6.18
CA LYS A 47 12.80 8.97 6.39
C LYS A 47 13.28 10.42 6.27
N GLY A 48 12.44 11.37 6.70
CA GLY A 48 12.72 12.80 6.60
C GLY A 48 12.64 13.38 5.18
N THR A 49 12.09 12.63 4.22
CA THR A 49 11.94 13.09 2.82
C THR A 49 10.54 13.56 2.47
N GLY A 50 9.60 13.51 3.42
CA GLY A 50 8.22 13.94 3.26
C GLY A 50 8.10 15.43 2.99
N VAL A 51 7.22 15.80 2.06
CA VAL A 51 6.83 17.20 1.81
C VAL A 51 5.77 17.70 2.80
N ILE A 52 5.08 16.74 3.46
CA ILE A 52 4.15 16.97 4.57
C ILE A 52 4.50 16.02 5.73
N PRO A 53 4.05 16.32 6.96
CA PRO A 53 4.24 15.44 8.11
C PRO A 53 3.72 14.01 7.92
N ASP A 54 4.44 13.03 8.48
CA ASP A 54 4.15 11.60 8.34
C ASP A 54 2.77 11.21 8.91
N ASP A 55 2.33 11.86 9.98
CA ASP A 55 0.99 11.69 10.58
C ASP A 55 -0.12 12.13 9.62
N LYS A 56 0.10 13.18 8.83
CA LYS A 56 -0.84 13.59 7.77
C LYS A 56 -0.89 12.58 6.64
N ILE A 57 0.23 11.99 6.25
CA ILE A 57 0.26 10.92 5.23
C ILE A 57 -0.46 9.68 5.77
N SER A 58 -0.20 9.28 7.02
CA SER A 58 -0.89 8.17 7.67
C SER A 58 -2.41 8.38 7.72
N LYS A 59 -2.85 9.59 8.11
CA LYS A 59 -4.27 9.94 8.13
C LYS A 59 -4.90 9.90 6.73
N MET A 60 -4.24 10.50 5.74
CA MET A 60 -4.69 10.43 4.34
C MET A 60 -4.85 8.97 3.85
N ILE A 61 -3.92 8.08 4.20
CA ILE A 61 -4.00 6.66 3.83
C ILE A 61 -5.23 6.02 4.48
N THR A 62 -5.42 6.23 5.78
CA THR A 62 -6.56 5.69 6.55
C THR A 62 -7.90 6.17 5.99
N ASP A 63 -7.98 7.44 5.56
CA ASP A 63 -9.21 8.04 5.02
C ASP A 63 -9.53 7.58 3.59
N LEU A 64 -8.51 7.31 2.75
CA LEU A 64 -8.70 7.07 1.31
C LEU A 64 -8.58 5.60 0.90
N VAL A 65 -8.00 4.74 1.74
CA VAL A 65 -7.63 3.37 1.38
C VAL A 65 -8.27 2.38 2.34
N ASP A 66 -9.25 1.63 1.84
CA ASP A 66 -9.82 0.48 2.57
C ASP A 66 -8.74 -0.58 2.80
N LEU A 67 -8.25 -0.66 4.03
CA LEU A 67 -7.21 -1.60 4.47
C LEU A 67 -7.79 -2.87 5.11
N THR A 68 -9.11 -3.05 5.12
CA THR A 68 -9.67 -4.33 5.57
C THR A 68 -9.18 -5.48 4.68
N PRO A 69 -9.01 -6.72 5.19
CA PRO A 69 -8.61 -7.86 4.36
C PRO A 69 -9.50 -8.05 3.12
N LYS A 70 -10.81 -7.80 3.27
CA LYS A 70 -11.78 -7.85 2.17
C LYS A 70 -11.55 -6.73 1.16
N GLY A 71 -11.36 -5.50 1.63
CA GLY A 71 -11.04 -4.32 0.83
C GLY A 71 -9.78 -4.51 0.00
N ILE A 72 -8.71 -4.98 0.62
CA ILE A 72 -7.43 -5.26 -0.04
C ILE A 72 -7.60 -6.33 -1.13
N ILE A 73 -8.24 -7.46 -0.81
CA ILE A 73 -8.45 -8.55 -1.77
C ILE A 73 -9.24 -8.07 -2.99
N LYS A 74 -10.28 -7.26 -2.77
CA LYS A 74 -11.13 -6.69 -3.83
C LYS A 74 -10.35 -5.69 -4.68
N ARG A 75 -9.72 -4.69 -4.06
CA ARG A 75 -8.96 -3.63 -4.74
C ARG A 75 -7.85 -4.22 -5.61
N LEU A 76 -7.06 -5.12 -5.04
CA LEU A 76 -5.91 -5.71 -5.72
C LEU A 76 -6.26 -6.96 -6.55
N LYS A 77 -7.54 -7.37 -6.62
CA LYS A 77 -7.99 -8.54 -7.40
C LYS A 77 -7.17 -9.80 -7.09
N LEU A 78 -7.00 -10.12 -5.80
CA LEU A 78 -6.08 -11.17 -5.33
C LEU A 78 -6.63 -12.61 -5.44
N ARG A 79 -7.92 -12.79 -5.73
CA ARG A 79 -8.53 -14.11 -5.96
C ARG A 79 -8.37 -14.55 -7.41
N ARG A 80 -7.11 -14.70 -7.84
CA ARG A 80 -6.72 -15.12 -9.20
C ARG A 80 -5.43 -15.96 -9.12
N PRO A 81 -5.16 -16.85 -10.10
CA PRO A 81 -3.95 -17.67 -10.14
C PRO A 81 -2.72 -16.88 -10.63
N ILE A 82 -2.30 -15.86 -9.88
CA ILE A 82 -1.24 -14.90 -10.29
C ILE A 82 0.08 -15.05 -9.51
N TYR A 83 0.15 -16.00 -8.56
CA TYR A 83 1.23 -16.03 -7.56
C TYR A 83 2.49 -16.76 -8.02
N GLN A 84 2.40 -17.67 -9.00
CA GLN A 84 3.55 -18.43 -9.48
C GLN A 84 4.63 -17.51 -10.03
N ASN A 85 4.25 -16.45 -10.75
CA ASN A 85 5.21 -15.50 -11.29
C ASN A 85 5.98 -14.74 -10.21
N THR A 86 5.46 -14.64 -8.98
CA THR A 86 6.12 -13.96 -7.85
C THR A 86 7.02 -14.87 -7.01
N SER A 87 7.05 -16.18 -7.24
CA SER A 87 7.85 -17.12 -6.43
C SER A 87 9.35 -17.05 -6.69
N ALA A 88 9.76 -16.36 -7.76
CA ALA A 88 11.15 -16.09 -8.09
C ALA A 88 11.30 -14.61 -8.50
N TYR A 89 12.52 -14.07 -8.33
CA TYR A 89 12.89 -12.70 -8.71
C TYR A 89 12.09 -11.59 -8.00
N GLY A 90 11.53 -11.91 -6.84
CA GLY A 90 10.86 -10.95 -5.97
C GLY A 90 9.41 -10.62 -6.34
N HIS A 91 8.68 -10.11 -5.34
CA HIS A 91 7.27 -9.74 -5.43
C HIS A 91 7.04 -8.29 -5.87
N PHE A 92 8.06 -7.43 -5.77
CA PHE A 92 7.93 -5.98 -5.91
C PHE A 92 8.84 -5.41 -6.99
N GLY A 93 8.49 -4.22 -7.49
CA GLY A 93 9.29 -3.52 -8.50
C GLY A 93 9.19 -4.12 -9.90
N ARG A 94 8.18 -4.96 -10.15
CA ARG A 94 7.99 -5.67 -11.41
C ARG A 94 6.83 -5.10 -12.21
N ASN A 95 6.96 -5.11 -13.53
CA ASN A 95 5.93 -4.65 -14.45
C ASN A 95 5.07 -5.84 -14.91
N GLY A 96 3.77 -5.61 -15.07
CA GLY A 96 2.84 -6.63 -15.55
C GLY A 96 1.42 -6.43 -15.03
N ASN A 97 0.43 -6.94 -15.78
CA ASN A 97 -0.99 -6.81 -15.43
C ASN A 97 -1.38 -7.60 -14.18
N GLU A 98 -0.56 -8.57 -13.78
CA GLU A 98 -0.80 -9.42 -12.62
C GLU A 98 -0.44 -8.74 -11.31
N PHE A 99 0.58 -7.89 -11.30
CA PHE A 99 1.10 -7.19 -10.12
C PHE A 99 0.30 -5.91 -9.86
N THR A 100 -0.98 -6.08 -9.52
CA THR A 100 -1.92 -4.97 -9.26
C THR A 100 -1.45 -4.02 -8.16
N TRP A 101 -0.64 -4.49 -7.21
CA TRP A 101 -0.01 -3.67 -6.17
C TRP A 101 1.12 -2.77 -6.67
N GLU A 102 1.58 -2.92 -7.91
CA GLU A 102 2.56 -2.03 -8.53
C GLU A 102 1.91 -0.88 -9.32
N LYS A 103 0.57 -0.80 -9.36
CA LYS A 103 -0.14 0.27 -10.06
C LYS A 103 -0.08 1.61 -9.32
N LEU A 104 -0.18 2.70 -10.09
CA LEU A 104 -0.10 4.09 -9.62
C LEU A 104 -1.46 4.80 -9.64
N ASP A 105 -2.52 4.07 -9.31
CA ASP A 105 -3.93 4.49 -9.37
C ASP A 105 -4.38 5.39 -8.21
N PHE A 106 -3.57 5.53 -7.15
CA PHE A 106 -3.82 6.50 -6.07
C PHE A 106 -3.09 7.84 -6.26
N VAL A 107 -2.14 7.94 -7.19
CA VAL A 107 -1.32 9.15 -7.38
C VAL A 107 -2.16 10.42 -7.54
N SER A 108 -3.23 10.37 -8.34
CA SER A 108 -4.10 11.54 -8.56
C SER A 108 -4.85 11.97 -7.30
N LYS A 109 -5.20 11.02 -6.41
CA LYS A 109 -5.84 11.30 -5.13
C LYS A 109 -4.85 11.84 -4.11
N PHE A 110 -3.67 11.22 -4.01
CA PHE A 110 -2.63 11.58 -3.04
C PHE A 110 -1.99 12.94 -3.33
N LYS A 111 -1.81 13.30 -4.61
CA LYS A 111 -1.28 14.61 -5.01
C LYS A 111 -2.07 15.80 -4.48
N LYS A 112 -3.32 15.63 -4.07
CA LYS A 112 -4.15 16.70 -3.49
C LYS A 112 -3.70 17.11 -2.08
N TYR A 113 -2.82 16.34 -1.46
CA TYR A 113 -2.28 16.58 -0.12
C TYR A 113 -0.85 17.14 -0.15
N ALA A 114 -0.27 17.31 -1.34
CA ALA A 114 1.05 17.92 -1.51
C ALA A 114 1.01 19.43 -1.24
#